data_AF-A0A7L9FK26-F1
#
_entry.id   AF-A0A7L9FK26-F1
#
_cell.length_a   1.000
_cell.length_b   1.000
_cell.length_c   1.000
_cell.angle_alpha   90.00
_cell.angle_beta   90.00
_cell.angle_gamma   90.00
#
_symmetry.space_group_name_H-M   'P 1'
#
loop_
_entity.id
_entity.type
_entity.pdbx_description
1 polymer ?
#
loop_
_entity_poly.entity_id
_entity_poly.type
_entity_poly.pdbx_seq_one_letter_code
_entity_poly.pdbx_strand_id
1 'polypeptide(L)'
;MSFREYFSKHRRAFTLITVLIAVSPVFGVILTGIVGYHEPLDLAAEALGLKETTEENNWTPLIDYTVPGLPDWLGYIVSGVIGSVVVLLLAFLVLKLLR
;
A
#
# COMPACT_ATOMS: atom_id res chain seq x y z
N MET A 1 14.21 -26.60 -4.29
CA MET A 1 12.74 -26.46 -4.19
C MET A 1 12.27 -25.73 -5.43
N SER A 2 11.35 -26.32 -6.18
CA SER A 2 10.78 -25.65 -7.37
C SER A 2 9.92 -24.46 -6.96
N PHE A 3 9.77 -23.44 -7.81
CA PHE A 3 8.91 -22.28 -7.56
C PHE A 3 7.48 -22.70 -7.18
N ARG A 4 6.92 -23.68 -7.90
CA ARG A 4 5.58 -24.23 -7.62
C ARG A 4 5.49 -24.87 -6.23
N GLU A 5 6.57 -25.54 -5.82
CA GLU A 5 6.65 -26.25 -4.56
C GLU A 5 6.71 -25.24 -3.39
N TYR A 6 7.45 -24.14 -3.55
CA TYR A 6 7.54 -23.05 -2.58
C TYR A 6 6.17 -22.39 -2.35
N PHE A 7 5.48 -22.04 -3.43
CA PHE A 7 4.13 -21.47 -3.36
C PHE A 7 3.13 -22.45 -2.74
N SER A 8 3.20 -23.74 -3.07
CA SER A 8 2.34 -24.76 -2.48
C SER A 8 2.56 -24.88 -0.97
N LYS A 9 3.82 -24.92 -0.53
CA LYS A 9 4.19 -24.99 0.90
C LYS A 9 3.68 -23.77 1.69
N HIS A 10 3.74 -22.58 1.10
CA HIS A 10 3.34 -21.33 1.73
C HIS A 10 1.98 -20.80 1.26
N ARG A 11 1.14 -21.66 0.68
CA ARG A 11 -0.14 -21.27 0.05
C ARG A 11 -1.02 -20.43 0.97
N ARG A 12 -1.12 -20.80 2.25
CA ARG A 12 -1.94 -20.07 3.23
C ARG A 12 -1.50 -18.61 3.39
N ALA A 13 -0.19 -18.36 3.44
CA ALA A 13 0.35 -17.01 3.59
C ALA A 13 0.04 -16.17 2.34
N PHE A 14 0.28 -16.71 1.14
CA PHE A 14 -0.05 -16.01 -0.10
C PHE A 14 -1.55 -15.75 -0.23
N THR A 15 -2.40 -16.73 0.11
CA THR A 15 -3.86 -16.53 0.14
C THR A 15 -4.24 -15.42 1.12
N LEU A 16 -3.66 -15.41 2.32
CA LEU A 16 -3.94 -14.35 3.31
C LEU A 16 -3.53 -12.98 2.79
N ILE A 17 -2.32 -12.84 2.22
CA ILE A 17 -1.84 -11.58 1.63
C ILE A 17 -2.81 -11.11 0.54
N THR A 18 -3.21 -11.99 -0.37
CA THR A 18 -4.17 -11.64 -1.44
C THR A 18 -5.51 -11.19 -0.87
N VAL A 19 -6.04 -11.88 0.14
CA VAL A 19 -7.31 -11.50 0.78
C VAL A 19 -7.18 -10.14 1.47
N LEU A 20 -6.10 -9.89 2.20
CA LEU A 20 -5.89 -8.61 2.87
C LEU A 20 -5.76 -7.46 1.87
N ILE A 21 -5.05 -7.65 0.75
CA ILE A 21 -4.96 -6.66 -0.32
C ILE A 21 -6.33 -6.41 -0.96
N ALA A 22 -7.13 -7.47 -1.20
CA ALA A 22 -8.45 -7.32 -1.81
C ALA A 22 -9.43 -6.57 -0.88
N VAL A 23 -9.30 -6.75 0.43
CA VAL A 23 -10.16 -6.10 1.43
C VAL A 23 -9.66 -4.69 1.79
N SER A 24 -8.39 -4.36 1.57
CA SER A 24 -7.80 -3.09 2.00
C SER A 24 -8.52 -1.82 1.50
N PRO A 25 -9.10 -1.74 0.27
CA PRO A 25 -9.80 -0.53 -0.16
C PRO A 25 -11.05 -0.22 0.66
N VAL A 26 -11.64 -1.24 1.31
CA VAL A 26 -12.76 -1.03 2.24
C VAL A 26 -12.34 -0.08 3.36
N PHE A 27 -11.14 -0.24 3.89
CA PHE A 27 -10.61 0.60 4.96
C PHE A 27 -10.03 1.90 4.44
N GLY A 28 -9.24 1.85 3.36
CA GLY A 28 -8.49 3.01 2.88
C GLY A 28 -9.29 4.03 2.07
N VAL A 29 -10.36 3.59 1.39
CA VAL A 29 -11.12 4.43 0.45
C VAL A 29 -12.59 4.55 0.86
N ILE A 30 -13.23 3.41 1.13
CA ILE A 30 -14.69 3.41 1.33
C ILE A 30 -15.06 3.96 2.71
N LEU A 31 -14.48 3.40 3.77
CA LEU A 31 -14.83 3.79 5.14
C LEU A 31 -14.30 5.19 5.48
N THR A 32 -13.14 5.58 4.98
CA THR A 32 -12.60 6.95 5.14
C THR A 32 -13.55 7.99 4.56
N GLY A 33 -14.07 7.76 3.35
CA GLY A 33 -15.05 8.64 2.72
C GLY A 33 -16.39 8.71 3.48
N ILE A 34 -16.88 7.59 4.02
CA ILE A 34 -18.14 7.55 4.78
C ILE A 34 -18.03 8.26 6.12
N VAL A 35 -16.91 8.06 6.83
CA VAL A 35 -16.68 8.63 8.16
C VAL A 35 -16.23 10.09 8.07
N GLY A 36 -15.83 10.55 6.88
CA GLY A 36 -15.25 11.87 6.69
C GLY A 36 -13.94 12.00 7.45
N TYR A 37 -13.10 10.95 7.41
CA TYR A 37 -11.80 10.97 8.08
C TYR A 37 -10.94 12.11 7.53
N HIS A 38 -10.36 12.90 8.43
CA HIS A 38 -9.37 13.92 8.12
C HIS A 38 -8.09 13.56 8.87
N GLU A 39 -6.93 13.69 8.22
CA GLU A 39 -5.67 13.35 8.87
C GLU A 39 -5.37 14.35 10.00
N PRO A 40 -4.96 13.89 11.20
CA PRO A 40 -4.63 14.79 12.30
C PRO A 40 -3.55 15.81 11.95
N LEU A 41 -2.61 15.43 11.07
CA LEU A 41 -1.53 16.30 10.63
C LEU A 41 -2.05 17.41 9.71
N ASP A 42 -3.01 17.13 8.83
CA ASP A 42 -3.63 18.12 7.95
C ASP A 42 -4.38 19.16 8.76
N LEU A 43 -5.14 18.73 9.78
CA LEU A 43 -5.84 19.62 10.69
C LEU A 43 -4.87 20.55 11.45
N ALA A 44 -3.72 20.02 11.87
CA ALA A 44 -2.68 20.82 12.52
C ALA A 44 -2.04 21.82 11.54
N ALA A 45 -1.78 21.41 10.30
CA ALA A 45 -1.25 22.27 9.26
C ALA A 45 -2.22 23.42 8.92
N GLU A 46 -3.51 23.11 8.75
CA GLU A 46 -4.57 24.09 8.50
C GLU A 46 -4.70 25.08 9.67
N ALA A 47 -4.69 24.58 10.92
CA ALA A 47 -4.73 25.43 12.11
C ALA A 47 -3.53 26.40 12.22
N LEU A 48 -2.40 26.03 11.63
CA LEU A 48 -1.19 26.87 11.54
C LEU A 48 -1.15 27.74 10.27
N GLY A 49 -2.16 27.67 9.40
CA GLY A 49 -2.20 28.39 8.14
C GLY A 49 -1.14 27.93 7.12
N LEU A 50 -0.66 26.70 7.25
CA LEU A 50 0.33 26.12 6.36
C LEU A 50 -0.34 25.64 5.07
N LYS A 51 0.36 25.81 3.94
CA LYS A 51 -0.10 25.31 2.64
C LYS A 51 0.39 23.88 2.44
N GLU A 52 -0.50 23.01 1.97
CA GLU A 52 -0.14 21.66 1.57
C GLU A 52 0.70 21.66 0.28
N THR A 53 1.78 20.90 0.28
CA THR A 53 2.76 20.84 -0.83
C THR A 53 2.99 19.42 -1.35
N THR A 54 2.25 18.43 -0.82
CA THR A 54 2.39 17.00 -1.17
C THR A 54 2.23 16.77 -2.67
N GLU A 55 1.18 17.36 -3.27
CA GLU A 55 0.92 17.34 -4.70
C GLU A 55 2.03 18.01 -5.53
N GLU A 56 2.59 19.12 -5.03
CA GLU A 56 3.61 19.92 -5.72
C GLU A 56 5.03 19.31 -5.62
N ASN A 57 5.32 18.61 -4.53
CA ASN A 57 6.63 18.08 -4.20
C ASN A 57 6.53 16.61 -3.73
N ASN A 58 6.24 15.73 -4.68
CA ASN A 58 6.26 14.29 -4.48
C ASN A 58 7.38 13.63 -5.30
N TRP A 59 7.86 12.48 -4.81
CA TRP A 59 8.91 11.70 -5.47
C TRP A 59 8.37 10.42 -6.15
N THR A 60 7.08 10.13 -5.96
CA THR A 60 6.46 8.87 -6.37
C THR A 60 5.11 9.14 -7.03
N PRO A 61 4.77 8.43 -8.11
CA PRO A 61 3.43 8.50 -8.70
C PRO A 61 2.38 7.78 -7.83
N LEU A 62 2.75 7.18 -6.70
CA LEU A 62 1.86 6.41 -5.81
C LEU A 62 1.41 7.23 -4.59
N ILE A 63 1.10 8.52 -4.77
CA ILE A 63 0.66 9.41 -3.69
C ILE A 63 -0.64 8.85 -3.09
N ASP A 64 -0.70 8.76 -1.76
CA ASP A 64 -1.85 8.21 -1.03
C ASP A 64 -2.35 6.86 -1.56
N TYR A 65 -1.40 6.03 -2.01
CA TYR A 65 -1.64 4.73 -2.61
C TYR A 65 -2.45 4.76 -3.92
N THR A 66 -2.66 5.94 -4.51
CA THR A 66 -3.31 6.11 -5.82
C THR A 66 -2.36 5.71 -6.96
N VAL A 67 -2.92 5.55 -8.16
CA VAL A 67 -2.14 5.29 -9.37
C VAL A 67 -2.74 6.14 -10.49
N PRO A 68 -1.93 6.96 -11.20
CA PRO A 68 -2.43 7.81 -12.27
C PRO A 68 -3.22 7.03 -13.32
N GLY A 69 -4.44 7.47 -13.60
CA GLY A 69 -5.33 6.83 -14.58
C GLY A 69 -6.15 5.65 -14.04
N LEU A 70 -6.03 5.30 -12.76
CA LEU A 70 -6.87 4.29 -12.10
C LEU A 70 -7.80 4.94 -11.06
N PRO A 71 -8.98 4.35 -10.80
CA PRO A 71 -9.79 4.75 -9.66
C PRO A 71 -9.11 4.38 -8.34
N ASP A 72 -9.33 5.16 -7.28
CA ASP A 72 -8.63 5.06 -5.99
C ASP A 72 -8.63 3.65 -5.39
N TRP A 73 -9.78 2.97 -5.41
CA TRP A 73 -9.91 1.61 -4.88
C TRP A 73 -8.98 0.62 -5.61
N LEU A 74 -8.78 0.81 -6.91
CA LEU A 74 -7.90 -0.03 -7.73
C LEU A 74 -6.44 0.38 -7.54
N GLY A 75 -6.17 1.68 -7.41
CA GLY A 75 -4.87 2.21 -7.00
C GLY A 75 -4.39 1.56 -5.71
N TYR A 76 -5.24 1.53 -4.68
CA TYR A 76 -4.95 0.89 -3.39
C TYR A 76 -4.57 -0.59 -3.52
N ILE A 77 -5.28 -1.34 -4.36
CA ILE A 77 -4.96 -2.76 -4.63
C ILE A 77 -3.59 -2.88 -5.29
N VAL A 78 -3.33 -2.09 -6.33
CA VAL A 78 -2.07 -2.11 -7.08
C VAL A 78 -0.90 -1.73 -6.17
N SER A 79 -1.02 -0.64 -5.42
CA SER A 79 -0.04 -0.20 -4.42
C SER A 79 0.21 -1.28 -3.36
N GLY A 80 -0.84 -1.95 -2.89
CA GLY A 80 -0.73 -3.07 -1.93
C GLY A 80 0.03 -4.28 -2.50
N VAL A 81 -0.18 -4.62 -3.77
CA VAL A 81 0.60 -5.67 -4.47
C VAL A 81 2.07 -5.26 -4.58
N ILE A 82 2.34 -4.04 -5.06
CA ILE A 82 3.70 -3.53 -5.24
C ILE A 82 4.44 -3.54 -3.89
N GLY A 83 3.85 -2.97 -2.85
CA GLY A 83 4.44 -2.95 -1.50
C GLY A 83 4.73 -4.35 -0.97
N SER A 84 3.78 -5.28 -1.11
CA SER A 84 3.95 -6.67 -0.66
C SER A 84 5.10 -7.37 -1.40
N VAL A 85 5.20 -7.18 -2.72
CA VAL A 85 6.29 -7.74 -3.53
C VAL A 85 7.63 -7.14 -3.11
N VAL A 86 7.71 -5.83 -2.94
CA VAL A 86 8.94 -5.13 -2.53
C VAL A 86 9.43 -5.64 -1.18
N VAL A 87 8.54 -5.78 -0.19
CA VAL A 87 8.90 -6.30 1.15
C VAL A 87 9.41 -7.74 1.07
N LEU A 88 8.73 -8.61 0.33
CA LEU A 88 9.16 -10.00 0.16
C LEU A 88 10.51 -10.11 -0.56
N LEU A 89 10.74 -9.28 -1.58
CA LEU A 89 12.02 -9.20 -2.29
C LEU A 89 13.14 -8.71 -1.38
N LEU A 90 12.91 -7.66 -0.60
CA LEU A 90 13.90 -7.15 0.35
C LEU A 90 14.25 -8.19 1.41
N ALA A 91 13.25 -8.84 2.00
CA ALA A 91 13.47 -9.93 2.95
C ALA A 91 14.31 -11.07 2.34
N PHE A 92 14.00 -11.44 1.09
CA PHE A 92 14.78 -12.44 0.35
C PHE A 92 16.23 -12.00 0.12
N LEU A 93 16.46 -10.74 -0.30
CA LEU A 93 17.80 -10.20 -0.52
C LEU A 93 18.62 -10.16 0.77
N VAL A 94 18.03 -9.70 1.87
CA VAL A 94 18.68 -9.68 3.19
C VAL A 94 19.07 -11.09 3.62
N LEU A 95 18.15 -12.06 3.52
CA LEU A 95 18.45 -13.46 3.85
C LEU A 95 19.54 -14.06 2.96
N LYS A 96 19.63 -13.64 1.70
CA LYS A 96 20.67 -14.06 0.77
C LYS A 96 22.03 -13.45 1.10
N LEU A 97 22.08 -12.21 1.59
CA LEU A 97 23.33 -11.53 1.97
C LEU A 97 23.89 -12.01 3.31
N LEU A 98 23.02 -12.44 4.23
CA LEU A 98 23.40 -12.95 5.54
C LEU A 98 23.84 -14.44 5.52
N ARG A 99 23.68 -15.13 4.40
CA ARG A 99 24.08 -16.52 4.19
C ARG A 99 25.28 -16.61 3.27
#